data_AF-A0A821PLA6-F1
#
_entry.id   AF-A0A821PLA6-F1
#
_cell.length_a   1.000
_cell.length_b   1.000
_cell.length_c   1.000
_cell.angle_alpha   90.00
_cell.angle_beta   90.00
_cell.angle_gamma   90.00
#
_symmetry.space_group_name_H-M   'P 1'
#
loop_
_entity.id
_entity.type
_entity.pdbx_description
1 polymer ?
#
loop_
_entity_poly.entity_id
_entity_poly.type
_entity_poly.pdbx_seq_one_letter_code
_entity_poly.pdbx_strand_id
1 'polypeptide(L)'
;VVFLDEASLPDEKKMVLKVLHPYLDECKVAFAAIANKSFDAANANRMICIYRSLPSEEHQKILAYGCLGLQIKDGQQAVNSRLQAIIYGLCQGYRRLLNTPNIPH
;
A
#
# COMPACT_ATOMS: atom_id res chain seq x y z
N VAL A 1 -14.47 -12.82 -10.80
CA VAL A 1 -13.12 -12.48 -10.29
C VAL A 1 -13.00 -13.12 -8.92
N VAL A 2 -11.96 -13.91 -8.69
CA VAL A 2 -11.61 -14.44 -7.36
C VAL A 2 -10.69 -13.44 -6.69
N PHE A 3 -11.03 -13.02 -5.49
CA PHE A 3 -10.25 -12.08 -4.69
C PHE A 3 -9.74 -12.79 -3.43
N LEU A 4 -8.42 -12.80 -3.25
CA LEU A 4 -7.78 -13.37 -2.08
C LEU A 4 -7.15 -12.25 -1.23
N ASP A 5 -7.74 -12.00 -0.07
CA ASP A 5 -7.19 -11.07 0.90
C ASP A 5 -6.15 -11.76 1.78
N GLU A 6 -5.15 -11.01 2.23
CA GLU A 6 -4.05 -11.50 3.07
C GLU A 6 -3.37 -12.80 2.56
N ALA A 7 -3.11 -12.86 1.25
CA ALA A 7 -2.61 -14.05 0.57
C ALA A 7 -1.23 -14.53 1.04
N SER A 8 -0.49 -13.71 1.80
CA SER A 8 0.78 -14.06 2.43
C SER A 8 0.67 -14.63 3.86
N LEU A 9 -0.54 -14.75 4.42
CA LEU A 9 -0.76 -15.37 5.74
C LEU A 9 -0.33 -16.83 5.82
N PRO A 10 -0.63 -17.69 4.81
CA PRO A 10 -0.22 -19.08 4.88
C PRO A 10 1.30 -19.21 4.86
N ASP A 11 1.86 -20.01 5.77
CA ASP A 11 3.30 -20.33 5.76
C ASP A 11 3.72 -20.86 4.40
N GLU A 12 4.82 -20.35 3.85
CA GLU A 12 5.40 -20.79 2.58
C GLU A 12 5.60 -22.32 2.54
N LYS A 13 5.90 -22.92 3.70
CA LYS A 13 6.07 -24.36 3.88
C LYS A 13 4.81 -25.19 3.59
N LYS A 14 3.62 -24.58 3.70
CA LYS A 14 2.33 -25.27 3.49
C LYS A 14 1.88 -25.27 2.02
N MET A 15 2.62 -24.61 1.11
CA MET A 15 2.39 -24.63 -0.34
C MET A 15 0.93 -24.36 -0.76
N VAL A 16 0.18 -23.58 0.03
CA VAL A 16 -1.27 -23.45 -0.10
C VAL A 16 -1.68 -22.86 -1.46
N LEU A 17 -0.82 -22.03 -2.04
CA LEU A 17 -1.06 -21.38 -3.33
C LEU A 17 -0.77 -22.28 -4.54
N LYS A 18 -0.12 -23.44 -4.37
CA LYS A 18 0.13 -24.37 -5.51
C LYS A 18 -1.15 -24.94 -6.10
N VAL A 19 -2.18 -25.10 -5.28
CA VAL A 19 -3.50 -25.55 -5.73
C VAL A 19 -4.12 -24.57 -6.74
N LEU A 20 -3.70 -23.30 -6.72
CA LEU A 20 -4.19 -22.28 -7.64
C LEU A 20 -3.49 -22.32 -9.00
N HIS A 21 -2.31 -22.95 -9.12
CA HIS A 21 -1.49 -22.94 -10.35
C HIS A 21 -2.26 -23.39 -11.60
N PRO A 22 -3.02 -24.50 -11.61
CA PRO A 22 -3.77 -24.90 -12.80
C PRO A 22 -4.84 -23.89 -13.24
N TYR A 23 -5.44 -23.19 -12.28
CA TYR A 23 -6.48 -22.18 -12.58
C TYR A 23 -5.88 -20.88 -13.11
N LEU A 24 -4.69 -20.51 -12.63
CA LEU A 24 -3.96 -19.32 -13.08
C LEU A 24 -3.28 -19.57 -14.43
N ASP A 25 -2.66 -20.73 -14.64
CA ASP A 25 -1.94 -21.08 -15.87
C ASP A 25 -2.89 -21.16 -17.08
N GLU A 26 -4.11 -21.68 -16.89
CA GLU A 26 -5.13 -21.74 -17.93
C GLU A 26 -5.99 -20.47 -18.02
N CYS A 27 -5.72 -19.45 -17.20
CA CYS A 27 -6.52 -18.22 -17.11
C CYS A 27 -8.03 -18.46 -16.98
N LYS A 28 -8.44 -19.55 -16.32
CA LYS A 28 -9.85 -19.98 -16.20
C LYS A 28 -10.72 -18.99 -15.43
N VAL A 29 -10.10 -18.24 -14.52
CA VAL A 29 -10.75 -17.23 -13.70
C VAL A 29 -9.86 -15.99 -13.60
N ALA A 30 -10.48 -14.80 -13.66
CA ALA A 30 -9.78 -13.58 -13.26
C ALA A 30 -9.47 -13.64 -11.75
N PHE A 31 -8.21 -13.46 -11.38
CA PHE A 31 -7.71 -13.60 -10.01
C PHE A 31 -6.99 -12.32 -9.57
N ALA A 32 -7.29 -11.85 -8.36
CA ALA A 32 -6.60 -10.74 -7.71
C ALA A 32 -6.26 -11.14 -6.28
N ALA A 33 -5.04 -10.85 -5.84
CA ALA A 33 -4.58 -11.13 -4.49
C ALA A 33 -3.91 -9.90 -3.88
N ILE A 34 -4.17 -9.66 -2.60
CA ILE A 34 -3.46 -8.66 -1.79
C ILE A 34 -2.63 -9.41 -0.76
N ALA A 35 -1.37 -8.99 -0.61
CA ALA A 35 -0.42 -9.60 0.31
C ALA A 35 0.46 -8.52 0.93
N ASN A 36 0.80 -8.73 2.21
CA ASN A 36 1.70 -7.86 2.97
C ASN A 36 3.17 -8.25 2.80
N LYS A 37 3.45 -9.46 2.28
CA LYS A 37 4.79 -9.93 1.92
C LYS A 37 4.83 -10.29 0.44
N SER A 38 6.01 -10.19 -0.16
CA SER A 38 6.24 -10.61 -1.53
C SER A 38 5.94 -12.10 -1.70
N PHE A 39 5.39 -12.47 -2.85
CA PHE A 39 5.25 -13.86 -3.23
C PHE A 39 6.60 -14.46 -3.63
N ASP A 40 6.71 -15.77 -3.49
CA ASP A 40 7.82 -16.52 -4.07
C ASP A 40 7.80 -16.45 -5.62
N ALA A 41 8.93 -16.78 -6.24
CA ALA A 41 9.06 -16.74 -7.70
C ALA A 41 8.03 -17.65 -8.41
N ALA A 42 7.66 -18.78 -7.80
CA ALA A 42 6.73 -19.74 -8.40
C ALA A 42 5.33 -19.16 -8.56
N ASN A 43 4.85 -18.39 -7.58
CA ASN A 43 3.56 -17.70 -7.67
C ASN A 43 3.70 -16.41 -8.49
N ALA A 44 4.74 -15.61 -8.25
CA ALA A 44 4.94 -14.33 -8.91
C ALA A 44 5.06 -14.44 -10.44
N ASN A 45 5.65 -15.52 -10.98
CA ASN A 45 5.77 -15.72 -12.43
C ASN A 45 4.43 -15.89 -13.16
N ARG A 46 3.34 -16.17 -12.43
CA ARG A 46 2.00 -16.42 -12.99
C ARG A 46 1.04 -15.23 -12.84
N MET A 47 1.53 -14.13 -12.28
CA MET A 47 0.72 -12.96 -11.96
C MET A 47 1.48 -11.67 -12.27
N ILE A 48 0.74 -10.59 -12.47
CA ILE A 48 1.33 -9.26 -12.49
C ILE A 48 1.41 -8.79 -11.03
N CYS A 49 2.62 -8.77 -10.47
CA CYS A 49 2.85 -8.28 -9.11
C CYS A 49 3.04 -6.76 -9.10
N ILE A 50 2.19 -6.05 -8.36
CA ILE A 50 2.34 -4.61 -8.12
C ILE A 50 2.83 -4.42 -6.69
N TYR A 51 4.05 -3.91 -6.55
CA TYR A 51 4.63 -3.58 -5.25
C TYR A 51 4.43 -2.11 -4.94
N ARG A 52 4.04 -1.79 -3.71
CA ARG A 52 3.99 -0.41 -3.21
C ARG A 52 4.94 -0.26 -2.04
N SER A 53 5.88 0.66 -2.18
CA SER A 53 6.68 1.16 -1.07
C SER A 53 5.89 2.19 -0.25
N LEU A 54 6.45 2.57 0.89
CA LEU A 54 5.96 3.73 1.65
C LEU A 54 5.90 4.97 0.74
N PRO A 55 4.83 5.78 0.84
CA PRO A 55 4.66 6.94 -0.02
C PRO A 55 5.82 7.95 0.18
N SER A 56 6.16 8.67 -0.88
CA SER A 56 7.07 9.82 -0.80
C SER A 56 6.45 10.94 0.06
N GLU A 57 7.25 11.92 0.47
CA GLU A 57 6.74 13.01 1.32
C GLU A 57 5.64 13.79 0.62
N GLU A 58 5.85 14.09 -0.66
CA GLU A 58 4.87 14.77 -1.51
C GLU A 58 3.59 13.93 -1.70
N HIS A 59 3.72 12.63 -1.97
CA HIS A 59 2.55 11.76 -2.08
C HIS A 59 1.79 11.61 -0.76
N GLN A 60 2.49 11.60 0.37
CA GLN A 60 1.88 11.56 1.69
C GLN A 60 1.11 12.84 2.00
N LYS A 61 1.63 14.02 1.60
CA LYS A 61 0.89 15.28 1.68
C LYS A 61 -0.38 15.19 0.86
N ILE A 62 -0.29 14.77 -0.41
CA ILE A 62 -1.46 14.61 -1.30
C ILE A 62 -2.51 13.69 -0.66
N LEU A 63 -2.09 12.55 -0.09
CA LEU A 63 -2.98 11.65 0.64
C LEU A 63 -3.64 12.36 1.82
N ALA A 64 -2.88 13.11 2.63
CA ALA A 64 -3.42 13.86 3.76
C ALA A 64 -4.45 14.92 3.32
N TYR A 65 -4.19 15.65 2.23
CA TYR A 65 -5.16 16.58 1.64
C TYR A 65 -6.44 15.86 1.21
N GLY A 66 -6.31 14.73 0.52
CA GLY A 66 -7.45 13.92 0.09
C GLY A 66 -8.28 13.39 1.27
N CYS A 67 -7.63 12.86 2.30
CA CYS A 67 -8.29 12.34 3.50
C CYS A 67 -9.03 13.43 4.29
N LEU A 68 -8.51 14.66 4.28
CA LEU A 68 -9.12 15.80 4.96
C LEU A 68 -10.18 16.52 4.10
N GLY A 69 -10.46 16.02 2.89
CA GLY A 69 -11.41 16.65 1.96
C GLY A 69 -10.96 18.03 1.47
N LEU A 70 -9.65 18.30 1.53
CA LEU A 70 -9.07 19.59 1.20
C LEU A 70 -8.68 19.62 -0.26
N GLN A 71 -9.05 20.69 -0.94
CA GLN A 71 -8.62 20.94 -2.31
C GLN A 71 -7.37 21.81 -2.30
N ILE A 72 -6.36 21.41 -3.09
CA ILE A 72 -5.24 22.28 -3.44
C ILE A 72 -5.80 23.31 -4.43
N LYS A 73 -6.37 24.40 -3.89
CA LYS A 73 -6.85 25.53 -4.72
C LYS A 73 -5.69 26.47 -4.95
N ASP A 74 -5.20 26.51 -6.19
CA ASP A 74 -4.31 27.56 -6.66
C ASP A 74 -5.01 28.92 -6.46
N GLY A 75 -4.46 29.77 -5.58
CA GLY A 75 -4.90 31.16 -5.42
C GLY A 75 -5.49 31.60 -4.08
N GLN A 76 -5.69 30.73 -3.10
CA GLN A 76 -6.11 31.13 -1.73
C GLN A 76 -4.94 31.03 -0.73
N GLN A 77 -3.97 31.94 -0.83
CA GLN A 77 -2.68 31.83 -0.11
C GLN A 77 -2.75 32.00 1.42
N ALA A 78 -3.73 32.73 1.97
CA ALA A 78 -3.68 33.12 3.39
C ALA A 78 -4.25 32.07 4.37
N VAL A 79 -5.45 31.51 4.10
CA VAL A 79 -6.09 30.48 4.96
C VAL A 79 -5.36 29.12 4.85
N ASN A 80 -4.64 28.92 3.75
CA ASN A 80 -3.97 27.68 3.41
C ASN A 80 -2.64 27.49 4.15
N SER A 81 -1.99 28.56 4.61
CA SER A 81 -0.65 28.50 5.23
C SER A 81 -0.62 27.75 6.57
N ARG A 82 -1.58 28.02 7.47
CA ARG A 82 -1.67 27.32 8.77
C ARG A 82 -2.03 25.85 8.60
N LEU A 83 -2.93 25.55 7.67
CA LEU A 83 -3.34 24.18 7.37
C LEU A 83 -2.21 23.38 6.70
N GLN A 84 -1.47 24.01 5.78
CA GLN A 84 -0.23 23.48 5.23
C GLN A 84 0.78 23.14 6.31
N ALA A 85 0.99 24.05 7.27
CA ALA A 85 1.92 23.80 8.38
C ALA A 85 1.48 22.62 9.25
N ILE A 86 0.18 22.47 9.52
CA ILE A 86 -0.37 21.31 10.25
C ILE A 86 -0.16 20.02 9.47
N ILE A 87 -0.53 19.98 8.18
CA ILE A 87 -0.38 18.79 7.33
C ILE A 87 1.09 18.39 7.20
N TYR A 88 1.97 19.37 7.01
CA TYR A 88 3.41 19.16 6.99
C TYR A 88 3.90 18.57 8.32
N GLY A 89 3.48 19.14 9.45
CA GLY A 89 3.83 18.65 10.79
C GLY A 89 3.36 17.22 11.04
N LEU A 90 2.14 16.87 10.61
CA LEU A 90 1.61 15.51 10.71
C LEU A 90 2.41 14.52 9.85
N CYS A 91 2.70 14.87 8.59
CA CYS A 91 3.48 14.02 7.69
C CYS A 91 4.90 13.81 8.23
N GLN A 92 5.54 14.88 8.72
CA GLN A 92 6.87 14.83 9.30
C GLN A 92 6.90 13.98 10.59
N GLY A 93 5.93 14.18 11.48
CA GLY A 93 5.79 13.41 12.72
C GLY A 93 5.65 11.91 12.46
N TYR A 94 4.77 11.54 11.52
CA TYR A 94 4.59 10.14 11.11
C TYR A 94 5.87 9.51 10.58
N ARG A 95 6.61 10.22 9.70
CA ARG A 95 7.88 9.73 9.16
C ARG A 95 8.94 9.54 10.23
N ARG A 96 9.05 10.48 11.17
CA ARG A 96 9.98 10.36 12.30
C ARG A 96 9.62 9.16 13.15
N LEU A 97 8.34 8.94 13.42
CA LEU A 97 7.86 7.78 14.17
C LEU A 97 8.22 6.46 13.46
N LEU A 98 7.99 6.36 12.15
CA LEU A 98 8.36 5.16 11.38
C LEU A 98 9.87 4.87 11.35
N ASN A 99 10.70 5.92 11.44
CA ASN A 99 12.15 5.78 11.49
C ASN A 99 12.70 5.58 12.92
N THR A 100 11.84 5.60 13.94
CA THR A 100 12.26 5.42 15.32
C THR A 100 12.37 3.92 15.63
N PRO A 101 13.46 3.45 16.26
CA PRO A 101 13.68 2.01 16.50
C PRO A 101 12.71 1.37 17.51
N ASN A 102 11.93 2.17 18.26
CA ASN A 102 11.01 1.72 19.30
C ASN A 102 9.57 2.13 18.97
N ILE A 103 9.00 1.52 17.93
CA ILE A 103 7.54 1.55 17.75
C ILE A 103 7.01 0.38 18.60
N PRO A 104 6.16 0.61 19.62
CA PRO A 104 5.52 -0.49 20.32
C PRO A 104 4.67 -1.27 19.30
N HIS A 105 5.05 -2.53 19.08
CA HIS A 105 4.33 -3.49 18.26
C HIS A 105 3.01 -3.91 18.90
#